data_AF-A0A554VWG9-F1
#
_entry.id   AF-A0A554VWG9-F1
#
_cell.length_a   1.000
_cell.length_b   1.000
_cell.length_c   1.000
_cell.angle_alpha   90.00
_cell.angle_beta   90.00
_cell.angle_gamma   90.00
#
_symmetry.space_group_name_H-M   'P 1'
#
loop_
_entity.id
_entity.type
_entity.pdbx_description
1 polymer ?
#
loop_
_entity_poly.entity_id
_entity_poly.type
_entity_poly.pdbx_seq_one_letter_code
_entity_poly.pdbx_strand_id
1 'polypeptide(L)'
;MAVVVIVVPKGVAPAASAGGADHSSEQVPNAQTGWAYSDSHQAAFLQWTRTGATLSGSLTMTSLDPGATAAKTSTTSFTGSIDSDHASLSFSQPFGSISNLAALIQGDNVTLSIPQKDGTLEPWTFRPAAATLYNDAVTVLKQQADRNHQDQVQASAAAADQTARAAAQQQADNAVESAAHSLASAVSDVVASTGYVKSDLDGVAADLTAQQNDVTTTQHDADAVMKEIGTEAGANGTTCSDAAGVASDASGVDADEAGISGDITSLSSDLDSLKTKLTDLVDAKEALAQAQKADPSYRPSSPIPGGNEISAATTAAQHVVDNASAVLKSAPAQSAELSRQAHDIADDAAKAGNC
;
A
#
# COMPACT_ATOMS: atom_id res chain seq x y z
N MET A 1 -9.47 8.76 -26.14
CA MET A 1 -10.12 10.04 -26.51
C MET A 1 -11.52 10.03 -25.94
N ALA A 2 -11.73 10.73 -24.82
CA ALA A 2 -13.04 10.88 -24.20
C ALA A 2 -13.37 12.37 -24.16
N VAL A 3 -14.48 12.74 -24.80
CA VAL A 3 -15.00 14.10 -24.88
C VAL A 3 -15.79 14.37 -23.61
N VAL A 4 -15.32 15.30 -22.78
CA VAL A 4 -16.06 15.80 -21.62
C VAL A 4 -16.80 17.06 -22.06
N VAL A 5 -18.13 16.97 -22.09
CA VAL A 5 -19.03 18.09 -22.37
C VAL A 5 -19.22 18.88 -21.08
N ILE A 6 -18.69 20.11 -21.04
CA ILE A 6 -18.92 21.06 -19.96
C ILE A 6 -20.18 21.84 -20.27
N VAL A 7 -21.24 21.65 -19.49
CA VAL A 7 -22.47 22.46 -19.55
C VAL A 7 -22.27 23.69 -18.67
N VAL A 8 -22.20 24.87 -19.30
CA VAL A 8 -22.14 26.17 -18.65
C VAL A 8 -23.58 26.68 -18.42
N PRO A 9 -23.99 27.06 -17.19
CA PRO A 9 -25.26 27.72 -17.00
C PRO A 9 -25.20 29.17 -17.53
N LYS A 10 -26.17 29.46 -18.39
CA LYS A 10 -26.41 30.70 -19.12
C LYS A 10 -26.65 31.87 -18.15
N GLY A 11 -25.94 32.98 -18.37
CA GLY A 11 -26.18 34.24 -17.68
C GLY A 11 -27.58 34.79 -17.95
N VAL A 12 -28.16 35.39 -16.91
CA VAL A 12 -29.39 36.18 -17.02
C VAL A 12 -28.98 37.64 -17.11
N ALA A 13 -29.26 38.24 -18.28
CA ALA A 13 -29.11 39.66 -18.56
C ALA A 13 -30.21 40.48 -17.85
N PRO A 14 -29.99 41.79 -17.62
CA PRO A 14 -30.89 42.63 -16.84
C PRO A 14 -32.13 43.04 -17.65
N ALA A 15 -33.30 42.95 -17.04
CA ALA A 15 -34.52 43.51 -17.59
C ALA A 15 -34.72 44.94 -17.07
N ALA A 16 -34.72 45.90 -17.98
CA ALA A 16 -35.23 47.24 -17.75
C ALA A 16 -36.76 47.25 -17.85
N SER A 17 -37.43 48.04 -17.00
CA SER A 17 -38.79 48.52 -17.26
C SER A 17 -39.01 49.86 -16.57
N ALA A 18 -39.32 50.87 -17.37
CA ALA A 18 -39.77 52.19 -16.97
C ALA A 18 -41.23 52.17 -16.48
N GLY A 19 -41.64 53.22 -15.75
CA GLY A 19 -43.05 53.51 -15.50
C GLY A 19 -43.26 54.27 -14.19
N GLY A 20 -43.49 55.58 -14.28
CA GLY A 20 -43.82 56.44 -13.15
C GLY A 20 -45.30 56.49 -12.81
N ALA A 21 -45.54 57.11 -11.65
CA ALA A 21 -46.81 57.54 -11.04
C ALA A 21 -47.77 56.44 -10.57
N ASP A 22 -47.96 56.31 -9.26
CA ASP A 22 -49.09 57.00 -8.59
C ASP A 22 -48.89 57.02 -7.07
N HIS A 23 -49.30 58.11 -6.44
CA HIS A 23 -49.37 58.23 -5.00
C HIS A 23 -50.62 57.49 -4.52
N SER A 24 -50.43 56.32 -3.89
CA SER A 24 -51.43 55.70 -3.05
C SER A 24 -50.75 55.17 -1.80
N SER A 25 -51.25 55.62 -0.65
CA SER A 25 -50.81 55.28 0.68
C SER A 25 -50.78 53.76 0.89
N GLU A 26 -49.62 53.16 0.65
CA GLU A 26 -49.37 51.76 0.99
C GLU A 26 -49.02 51.70 2.47
N GLN A 27 -49.94 51.14 3.22
CA GLN A 27 -49.91 50.94 4.65
C GLN A 27 -48.67 50.08 4.98
N VAL A 28 -47.61 50.74 5.47
CA VAL A 28 -46.35 50.08 5.87
C VAL A 28 -46.68 49.00 6.91
N PRO A 29 -46.35 47.72 6.69
CA PRO A 29 -46.60 46.68 7.67
C PRO A 29 -45.74 46.96 8.90
N ASN A 30 -46.40 47.41 9.97
CA ASN A 30 -45.91 47.63 11.35
C ASN A 30 -44.38 47.52 11.50
N ALA A 31 -43.64 48.53 11.04
CA ALA A 31 -42.20 48.54 11.12
C ALA A 31 -41.80 48.62 12.60
N GLN A 32 -41.31 47.51 13.17
CA GLN A 32 -40.64 47.56 14.46
C GLN A 32 -39.45 48.50 14.33
N THR A 33 -39.56 49.68 14.94
CA THR A 33 -38.51 50.69 14.98
C THR A 33 -37.62 50.46 16.19
N GLY A 34 -36.33 50.74 16.02
CA GLY A 34 -35.31 50.59 17.04
C GLY A 34 -33.99 51.18 16.55
N TRP A 35 -32.89 50.69 17.11
CA TRP A 35 -31.55 51.04 16.65
C TRP A 35 -30.79 49.79 16.23
N ALA A 36 -30.11 49.86 15.09
CA ALA A 36 -29.27 48.77 14.59
C ALA A 36 -27.79 49.15 14.66
N TYR A 37 -26.97 48.13 14.89
CA TYR A 37 -25.52 48.16 14.77
C TYR A 37 -25.10 46.94 13.94
N SER A 38 -24.09 47.09 13.09
CA SER A 38 -23.51 45.95 12.38
C SER A 38 -22.07 46.24 11.97
N ASP A 39 -21.25 45.19 11.95
CA ASP A 39 -19.90 45.16 11.39
C ASP A 39 -19.69 43.85 10.59
N SER A 40 -18.44 43.48 10.31
CA SER A 40 -18.11 42.25 9.56
C SER A 40 -18.33 40.94 10.33
N HIS A 41 -18.58 41.00 11.63
CA HIS A 41 -18.65 39.86 12.55
C HIS A 41 -19.94 39.80 13.35
N GLN A 42 -20.75 40.86 13.37
CA GLN A 42 -21.96 40.90 14.19
C GLN A 42 -22.99 41.91 13.69
N ALA A 43 -24.24 41.65 14.03
CA ALA A 43 -25.40 42.51 13.83
C ALA A 43 -26.17 42.56 15.15
N ALA A 44 -26.59 43.73 15.58
CA ALA A 44 -27.34 43.92 16.81
C ALA A 44 -28.52 44.87 16.59
N PHE A 45 -29.65 44.58 17.25
CA PHE A 45 -30.87 45.37 17.21
C PHE A 45 -31.35 45.66 18.63
N LEU A 46 -31.35 46.94 18.97
CA LEU A 46 -31.76 47.49 20.25
C LEU A 46 -33.17 48.05 20.13
N GLN A 47 -34.07 47.62 21.01
CA GLN A 47 -35.40 48.19 21.15
C GLN A 47 -35.64 48.53 22.60
N TRP A 48 -36.18 49.71 22.86
CA TRP A 48 -36.60 50.09 24.20
C TRP A 48 -37.90 50.88 24.20
N THR A 49 -38.54 50.90 25.36
CA THR A 49 -39.68 51.74 25.70
C THR A 49 -39.31 52.54 26.93
N ARG A 50 -39.60 53.85 26.89
CA ARG A 50 -39.35 54.79 27.98
C ARG A 50 -40.65 55.16 28.68
N THR A 51 -40.70 55.03 30.00
CA THR A 51 -41.81 55.51 30.84
C THR A 51 -41.27 56.45 31.92
N GLY A 52 -41.34 57.76 31.68
CA GLY A 52 -40.68 58.74 32.55
C GLY A 52 -39.16 58.59 32.51
N ALA A 53 -38.53 58.28 33.64
CA ALA A 53 -37.08 58.06 33.76
C ALA A 53 -36.66 56.58 33.64
N THR A 54 -37.61 55.66 33.47
CA THR A 54 -37.32 54.22 33.36
C THR A 54 -37.31 53.75 31.91
N LEU A 55 -36.45 52.78 31.62
CA LEU A 55 -36.33 52.09 30.35
C LEU A 55 -36.64 50.60 30.53
N SER A 56 -37.28 50.01 29.53
CA SER A 56 -37.43 48.56 29.39
C SER A 56 -37.27 48.19 27.93
N GLY A 57 -36.64 47.06 27.61
CA GLY A 57 -36.33 46.76 26.22
C GLY A 57 -35.69 45.41 26.00
N SER A 58 -35.23 45.19 24.77
CA SER A 58 -34.47 44.01 24.37
C SER A 58 -33.32 44.37 23.44
N LEU A 59 -32.25 43.59 23.54
CA LEU A 59 -31.13 43.59 22.61
C LEU A 59 -31.07 42.20 21.96
N THR A 60 -31.22 42.15 20.65
CA THR A 60 -30.97 40.95 19.86
C THR A 60 -29.63 41.10 19.16
N MET A 61 -28.78 40.08 19.22
CA MET A 61 -27.46 40.08 18.63
C MET A 61 -27.22 38.78 17.87
N THR A 62 -26.77 38.90 16.62
CA THR A 62 -26.23 37.80 15.83
C THR A 62 -24.75 38.02 15.62
N SER A 63 -23.92 37.04 15.94
CA SER A 63 -22.48 37.09 15.71
C SER A 63 -22.00 35.90 14.88
N LEU A 64 -20.90 36.10 14.17
CA LEU A 64 -20.15 35.09 13.45
C LEU A 64 -18.69 35.17 13.89
N ASP A 65 -18.27 34.17 14.67
CA ASP A 65 -16.86 34.03 15.04
C ASP A 65 -16.01 33.86 13.76
N PRO A 66 -14.76 34.38 13.70
CA PRO A 66 -13.90 34.21 12.53
C PRO A 66 -13.75 32.74 12.11
N GLY A 67 -14.07 32.44 10.85
CA GLY A 67 -14.02 31.08 10.28
C GLY A 67 -15.18 30.15 10.68
N ALA A 68 -16.14 30.61 11.49
CA ALA A 68 -17.29 29.79 11.86
C ALA A 68 -18.22 29.54 10.67
N THR A 69 -18.83 28.36 10.64
CA THR A 69 -19.77 27.93 9.58
C THR A 69 -21.24 28.13 9.96
N ALA A 70 -21.49 28.74 11.12
CA ALA A 70 -22.82 29.11 11.58
C ALA A 70 -22.77 30.39 12.41
N ALA A 71 -23.68 31.32 12.11
CA ALA A 71 -23.90 32.50 12.94
C ALA A 71 -24.74 32.13 14.18
N LYS A 72 -24.43 32.73 15.32
CA LYS A 72 -25.13 32.52 16.59
C LYS A 72 -26.00 33.73 16.89
N THR A 73 -27.26 33.51 17.25
CA THR A 73 -28.17 34.60 17.63
C THR A 73 -28.58 34.45 19.09
N SER A 74 -28.58 35.55 19.83
CA SER A 74 -29.09 35.64 21.19
C SER A 74 -29.98 36.87 21.33
N THR A 75 -31.00 36.78 22.18
CA THR A 75 -31.86 37.90 22.55
C THR A 75 -31.90 37.99 24.05
N THR A 76 -31.81 39.21 24.57
CA THR A 76 -31.87 39.50 25.99
C THR A 76 -32.77 40.67 26.28
N SER A 77 -33.51 40.60 27.37
CA SER A 77 -34.26 41.73 27.91
C SER A 77 -33.41 42.57 28.86
N PHE A 78 -33.71 43.86 28.93
CA PHE A 78 -33.13 44.76 29.91
C PHE A 78 -34.16 45.70 30.53
N THR A 79 -33.81 46.19 31.71
CA THR A 79 -34.44 47.36 32.34
C THR A 79 -33.37 48.44 32.52
N GLY A 80 -33.74 49.70 32.66
CA GLY A 80 -32.75 50.75 32.83
C GLY A 80 -33.31 52.07 33.35
N SER A 81 -32.42 53.02 33.50
CA SER A 81 -32.74 54.41 33.82
C SER A 81 -32.08 55.35 32.83
N ILE A 82 -32.70 56.49 32.57
CA ILE A 82 -32.17 57.55 31.70
C ILE A 82 -32.20 58.89 32.43
N ASP A 83 -31.07 59.59 32.40
CA ASP A 83 -30.93 60.97 32.84
C ASP A 83 -30.31 61.78 31.70
N SER A 84 -31.08 62.73 31.17
CA SER A 84 -30.68 63.59 30.06
C SER A 84 -30.21 62.77 28.83
N ASP A 85 -28.91 62.79 28.53
CA ASP A 85 -28.24 62.08 27.42
C ASP A 85 -27.54 60.78 27.85
N HIS A 86 -27.59 60.41 29.13
CA HIS A 86 -26.99 59.19 29.67
C HIS A 86 -28.04 58.17 30.10
N ALA A 87 -27.85 56.91 29.71
CA ALA A 87 -28.69 55.79 30.17
C ALA A 87 -27.83 54.66 30.76
N SER A 88 -28.40 53.97 31.75
CA SER A 88 -27.84 52.74 32.32
C SER A 88 -28.77 51.59 32.01
N LEU A 89 -28.27 50.57 31.30
CA LEU A 89 -29.03 49.42 30.83
C LEU A 89 -28.63 48.17 31.60
N SER A 90 -29.56 47.61 32.36
CA SER A 90 -29.38 46.42 33.18
C SER A 90 -29.93 45.16 32.50
N PHE A 91 -29.05 44.24 32.11
CA PHE A 91 -29.39 43.05 31.34
C PHE A 91 -29.54 41.81 32.23
N SER A 92 -30.58 41.02 31.98
CA SER A 92 -30.86 39.80 32.74
C SER A 92 -30.09 38.55 32.25
N GLN A 93 -28.88 38.73 31.65
CA GLN A 93 -28.04 37.79 30.86
C GLN A 93 -28.23 37.92 29.33
N PRO A 94 -27.14 38.02 28.52
CA PRO A 94 -26.13 36.97 28.31
C PRO A 94 -24.66 37.47 28.30
N PHE A 95 -24.40 38.75 28.64
CA PHE A 95 -23.05 39.38 28.58
C PHE A 95 -22.11 38.96 29.74
N GLY A 96 -22.18 37.72 30.22
CA GLY A 96 -21.38 37.25 31.35
C GLY A 96 -21.69 38.01 32.66
N SER A 97 -20.65 38.47 33.36
CA SER A 97 -20.72 39.15 34.67
C SER A 97 -21.17 40.62 34.59
N ILE A 98 -21.44 41.15 33.40
CA ILE A 98 -21.78 42.55 33.19
C ILE A 98 -23.28 42.71 33.36
N SER A 99 -23.69 43.20 34.53
CA SER A 99 -25.10 43.47 34.81
C SER A 99 -25.58 44.78 34.20
N ASN A 100 -24.69 45.76 33.96
CA ASN A 100 -25.06 47.11 33.53
C ASN A 100 -24.14 47.64 32.41
N LEU A 101 -24.72 48.17 31.33
CA LEU A 101 -24.02 48.89 30.27
C LEU A 101 -24.34 50.38 30.33
N ALA A 102 -23.33 51.21 30.16
CA ALA A 102 -23.51 52.65 29.95
C ALA A 102 -23.88 52.92 28.49
N ALA A 103 -24.90 53.74 28.30
CA ALA A 103 -25.36 54.21 27.01
C ALA A 103 -25.29 55.74 26.95
N LEU A 104 -24.78 56.27 25.85
CA LEU A 104 -24.75 57.69 25.54
C LEU A 104 -25.66 57.98 24.35
N ILE A 105 -26.54 58.97 24.49
CA ILE A 105 -27.53 59.32 23.47
C ILE A 105 -27.11 60.64 22.83
N GLN A 106 -26.74 60.60 21.55
CA GLN A 106 -26.30 61.78 20.80
C GLN A 106 -27.16 61.93 19.55
N GLY A 107 -28.08 62.91 19.59
CA GLY A 107 -29.12 63.03 18.58
C GLY A 107 -30.01 61.78 18.60
N ASP A 108 -30.16 61.13 17.44
CA ASP A 108 -30.92 59.89 17.34
C ASP A 108 -30.05 58.63 17.52
N ASN A 109 -28.74 58.76 17.76
CA ASN A 109 -27.85 57.61 17.93
C ASN A 109 -27.70 57.20 19.39
N VAL A 110 -27.55 55.91 19.64
CA VAL A 110 -27.27 55.33 20.96
C VAL A 110 -25.93 54.64 20.92
N THR A 111 -24.97 55.08 21.72
CA THR A 111 -23.65 54.46 21.83
C THR A 111 -23.56 53.65 23.12
N LEU A 112 -23.38 52.34 23.00
CA LEU A 112 -23.15 51.44 24.14
C LEU A 112 -21.64 51.22 24.33
N SER A 113 -21.15 51.33 25.57
CA SER A 113 -19.76 50.96 25.89
C SER A 113 -19.69 49.48 26.23
N ILE A 114 -19.24 48.64 25.29
CA ILE A 114 -19.18 47.19 25.43
C ILE A 114 -17.82 46.76 26.00
N PRO A 115 -17.77 46.14 27.19
CA PRO A 115 -16.53 45.62 27.73
C PRO A 115 -16.03 44.40 26.95
N GLN A 116 -14.74 44.43 26.62
CA GLN A 116 -14.04 43.38 25.89
C GLN A 116 -13.35 42.41 26.84
N LYS A 117 -12.99 41.22 26.33
CA LYS A 117 -12.31 40.18 27.13
C LYS A 117 -10.92 40.61 27.62
N ASP A 118 -10.28 41.55 26.94
CA ASP A 118 -8.98 42.11 27.31
C ASP A 118 -9.07 43.24 28.37
N GLY A 119 -10.29 43.55 28.84
CA GLY A 119 -10.54 44.59 29.83
C GLY A 119 -10.73 46.00 29.25
N THR A 120 -10.67 46.17 27.93
CA THR A 120 -10.96 47.44 27.26
C THR A 120 -12.46 47.66 27.07
N LEU A 121 -12.87 48.89 26.76
CA LEU A 121 -14.24 49.23 26.38
C LEU A 121 -14.27 49.58 24.88
N GLU A 122 -15.16 48.93 24.13
CA GLU A 122 -15.41 49.22 22.74
C GLU A 122 -16.76 49.94 22.58
N PRO A 123 -16.80 51.14 21.98
CA PRO A 123 -18.05 51.85 21.76
C PRO A 123 -18.78 51.29 20.53
N TRP A 124 -20.01 50.78 20.74
CA TRP A 124 -20.90 50.39 19.65
C TRP A 124 -21.94 51.48 19.42
N THR A 125 -21.86 52.16 18.28
CA THR A 125 -22.80 53.23 17.91
C THR A 125 -23.97 52.65 17.12
N PHE A 126 -25.13 52.55 17.75
CA PHE A 126 -26.37 52.14 17.13
C PHE A 126 -27.06 53.33 16.47
N ARG A 127 -27.60 53.11 15.28
CA ARG A 127 -28.30 54.13 14.47
C ARG A 127 -29.79 53.78 14.35
N PRO A 128 -30.70 54.77 14.27
CA PRO A 128 -32.11 54.51 14.03
C PRO A 128 -32.29 53.64 12.79
N ALA A 129 -33.02 52.54 12.94
CA ALA A 129 -33.24 51.59 11.86
C ALA A 129 -34.55 50.81 12.05
N ALA A 130 -35.11 50.37 10.93
CA ALA A 130 -36.12 49.32 10.95
C ALA A 130 -35.46 47.96 11.18
N ALA A 131 -36.22 47.00 11.72
CA ALA A 131 -35.78 45.61 11.88
C ALA A 131 -35.25 44.97 10.57
N THR A 132 -35.66 45.49 9.40
CA THR A 132 -35.15 45.05 8.09
C THR A 132 -33.64 45.23 7.95
N LEU A 133 -33.05 46.31 8.46
CA LEU A 133 -31.60 46.53 8.36
C LEU A 133 -30.80 45.50 9.18
N TYR A 134 -31.31 45.14 10.37
CA TYR A 134 -30.73 44.04 11.15
C TYR A 134 -30.86 42.71 10.42
N ASN A 135 -32.03 42.42 9.84
CA ASN A 135 -32.25 41.18 9.08
C ASN A 135 -31.34 41.10 7.82
N ASP A 136 -31.08 42.22 7.17
CA ASP A 136 -30.14 42.32 6.04
C ASP A 136 -28.72 42.01 6.50
N ALA A 137 -28.27 42.59 7.62
CA ALA A 137 -26.95 42.30 8.20
C ALA A 137 -26.83 40.83 8.64
N VAL A 138 -27.87 40.25 9.24
CA VAL A 138 -27.94 38.81 9.58
C VAL A 138 -27.82 37.95 8.31
N THR A 139 -28.45 38.36 7.21
CA THR A 139 -28.34 37.65 5.93
C THR A 139 -26.91 37.66 5.40
N VAL A 140 -26.20 38.79 5.51
CA VAL A 140 -24.76 38.88 5.15
C VAL A 140 -23.91 37.93 6.01
N LEU A 141 -24.14 37.88 7.33
CA LEU A 141 -23.41 36.98 8.23
C LEU A 141 -23.67 35.50 7.89
N LYS A 142 -24.92 35.12 7.57
CA LYS A 142 -25.26 33.75 7.13
C LYS A 142 -24.58 33.39 5.81
N GLN A 143 -24.59 34.30 4.83
CA GLN A 143 -23.87 34.09 3.57
C GLN A 143 -22.36 33.92 3.78
N GLN A 144 -21.76 34.64 4.75
CA GLN A 144 -20.36 34.45 5.10
C GLN A 144 -20.12 33.09 5.78
N ALA A 145 -21.01 32.66 6.65
CA ALA A 145 -20.97 31.33 7.28
C ALA A 145 -21.04 30.21 6.22
N ASP A 146 -21.91 30.35 5.22
CA ASP A 146 -22.03 29.42 4.09
C ASP A 146 -20.74 29.38 3.25
N ARG A 147 -20.12 30.55 2.99
CA ARG A 147 -18.80 30.61 2.33
C ARG A 147 -17.73 29.88 3.15
N ASN A 148 -17.64 30.15 4.45
CA ASN A 148 -16.70 29.47 5.34
C ASN A 148 -16.90 27.95 5.31
N HIS A 149 -18.16 27.49 5.25
CA HIS A 149 -18.47 26.06 5.15
C HIS A 149 -17.99 25.46 3.82
N GLN A 150 -18.23 26.14 2.70
CA GLN A 150 -17.77 25.69 1.38
C GLN A 150 -16.23 25.61 1.32
N ASP A 151 -15.54 26.62 1.84
CA ASP A 151 -14.08 26.64 1.89
C ASP A 151 -13.52 25.49 2.73
N GLN A 152 -14.13 25.21 3.89
CA GLN A 152 -13.74 24.09 4.75
C GLN A 152 -13.94 22.74 4.07
N VAL A 153 -15.05 22.54 3.37
CA VAL A 153 -15.34 21.30 2.63
C VAL A 153 -14.34 21.11 1.49
N GLN A 154 -14.04 22.17 0.73
CA GLN A 154 -13.05 22.12 -0.35
C GLN A 154 -11.64 21.82 0.16
N ALA A 155 -11.23 22.47 1.25
CA ALA A 155 -9.94 22.20 1.89
C ALA A 155 -9.83 20.75 2.38
N SER A 156 -10.90 20.23 2.99
CA SER A 156 -10.95 18.83 3.44
C SER A 156 -10.89 17.84 2.27
N ALA A 157 -11.58 18.13 1.16
CA ALA A 157 -11.55 17.29 -0.04
C ALA A 157 -10.15 17.29 -0.69
N ALA A 158 -9.52 18.46 -0.81
CA ALA A 158 -8.16 18.58 -1.34
C ALA A 158 -7.13 17.84 -0.47
N ALA A 159 -7.27 17.92 0.86
CA ALA A 159 -6.41 17.17 1.78
C ALA A 159 -6.61 15.65 1.64
N ALA A 160 -7.86 15.17 1.54
CA ALA A 160 -8.16 13.76 1.32
C ALA A 160 -7.59 13.26 -0.02
N ASP A 161 -7.73 14.04 -1.09
CA ASP A 161 -7.16 13.72 -2.41
C ASP A 161 -5.63 13.63 -2.36
N GLN A 162 -4.97 14.55 -1.65
CA GLN A 162 -3.52 14.52 -1.50
C GLN A 162 -3.06 13.27 -0.74
N THR A 163 -3.74 12.90 0.36
CA THR A 163 -3.45 11.68 1.10
C THR A 163 -3.69 10.43 0.26
N ALA A 164 -4.77 10.37 -0.52
CA ALA A 164 -5.07 9.25 -1.40
C ALA A 164 -4.00 9.08 -2.49
N ARG A 165 -3.52 10.18 -3.09
CA ARG A 165 -2.43 10.16 -4.08
C ARG A 165 -1.11 9.70 -3.46
N ALA A 166 -0.77 10.19 -2.28
CA ALA A 166 0.45 9.77 -1.57
C ALA A 166 0.39 8.27 -1.22
N ALA A 167 -0.76 7.77 -0.77
CA ALA A 167 -0.94 6.34 -0.49
C ALA A 167 -0.85 5.48 -1.75
N ALA A 168 -1.46 5.90 -2.86
CA ALA A 168 -1.36 5.21 -4.14
C ALA A 168 0.09 5.19 -4.67
N GLN A 169 0.82 6.29 -4.52
CA GLN A 169 2.24 6.35 -4.88
C GLN A 169 3.07 5.39 -4.03
N GLN A 170 2.89 5.38 -2.71
CA GLN A 170 3.59 4.45 -1.83
C GLN A 170 3.28 2.98 -2.17
N GLN A 171 2.04 2.67 -2.57
CA GLN A 171 1.68 1.32 -3.02
C GLN A 171 2.39 0.93 -4.32
N ALA A 172 2.53 1.86 -5.26
CA ALA A 172 3.28 1.64 -6.49
C ALA A 172 4.77 1.41 -6.21
N ASP A 173 5.39 2.25 -5.38
CA ASP A 173 6.78 2.11 -4.92
C ASP A 173 7.02 0.72 -4.30
N ASN A 174 6.16 0.32 -3.36
CA ASN A 174 6.25 -0.98 -2.68
C ASN A 174 6.09 -2.16 -3.65
N ALA A 175 5.25 -2.02 -4.68
CA ALA A 175 5.07 -3.07 -5.69
C ALA A 175 6.34 -3.27 -6.52
N VAL A 176 7.03 -2.20 -6.91
CA VAL A 176 8.30 -2.29 -7.63
C VAL A 176 9.38 -2.90 -6.73
N GLU A 177 9.49 -2.46 -5.47
CA GLU A 177 10.47 -2.98 -4.51
C GLU A 177 10.24 -4.48 -4.23
N SER A 178 8.99 -4.92 -4.03
CA SER A 178 8.66 -6.33 -3.82
C SER A 178 8.94 -7.19 -5.05
N ALA A 179 8.63 -6.70 -6.25
CA ALA A 179 8.93 -7.41 -7.49
C ALA A 179 10.45 -7.52 -7.74
N ALA A 180 11.21 -6.47 -7.40
CA ALA A 180 12.68 -6.50 -7.49
C ALA A 180 13.29 -7.54 -6.54
N HIS A 181 12.82 -7.60 -5.29
CA HIS A 181 13.23 -8.62 -4.33
C HIS A 181 12.87 -10.03 -4.80
N SER A 182 11.67 -10.21 -5.33
CA SER A 182 11.22 -11.51 -5.86
C SER A 182 12.10 -11.98 -7.02
N LEU A 183 12.48 -11.08 -7.93
CA LEU A 183 13.41 -11.39 -9.01
C LEU A 183 14.80 -11.77 -8.49
N ALA A 184 15.33 -11.04 -7.51
CA ALA A 184 16.62 -11.37 -6.89
C ALA A 184 16.59 -12.75 -6.22
N SER A 185 15.53 -13.06 -5.46
CA SER A 185 15.34 -14.38 -4.86
C SER A 185 15.22 -15.48 -5.92
N ALA A 186 14.44 -15.27 -6.98
CA ALA A 186 14.28 -16.26 -8.04
C ALA A 186 15.61 -16.57 -8.76
N VAL A 187 16.44 -15.55 -9.02
CA VAL A 187 17.79 -15.76 -9.57
C VAL A 187 18.64 -16.60 -8.61
N SER A 188 18.64 -16.27 -7.31
CA SER A 188 19.39 -17.04 -6.30
C SER A 188 18.92 -18.49 -6.21
N ASP A 189 17.61 -18.73 -6.24
CA ASP A 189 17.01 -20.06 -6.19
C ASP A 189 17.39 -20.91 -7.41
N VAL A 190 17.41 -20.32 -8.61
CA VAL A 190 17.87 -21.00 -9.84
C VAL A 190 19.35 -21.37 -9.72
N VAL A 191 20.20 -20.47 -9.22
CA VAL A 191 21.62 -20.74 -9.02
C VAL A 191 21.84 -21.87 -8.01
N ALA A 192 21.14 -21.84 -6.87
CA ALA A 192 21.24 -22.89 -5.86
C ALA A 192 20.76 -24.24 -6.39
N SER A 193 19.60 -24.28 -7.04
CA SER A 193 19.02 -25.50 -7.61
C SER A 193 19.90 -26.09 -8.73
N THR A 194 20.55 -25.23 -9.52
CA THR A 194 21.56 -25.66 -10.50
C THR A 194 22.75 -26.36 -9.82
N GLY A 195 23.15 -25.87 -8.64
CA GLY A 195 24.21 -26.48 -7.83
C GLY A 195 23.84 -27.89 -7.33
N TYR A 196 22.60 -28.09 -6.88
CA TYR A 196 22.14 -29.40 -6.43
C TYR A 196 22.08 -30.43 -7.56
N VAL A 197 21.47 -30.07 -8.70
CA VAL A 197 21.44 -30.96 -9.89
C VAL A 197 22.86 -31.30 -10.36
N LYS A 198 23.81 -30.37 -10.26
CA LYS A 198 25.21 -30.65 -10.58
C LYS A 198 25.85 -31.63 -9.60
N SER A 199 25.56 -31.52 -8.31
CA SER A 199 26.07 -32.45 -7.29
C SER A 199 25.60 -33.87 -7.58
N ASP A 200 24.33 -34.05 -7.90
CA ASP A 200 23.76 -35.38 -8.21
C ASP A 200 24.32 -35.94 -9.51
N LEU A 201 24.54 -35.09 -10.52
CA LEU A 201 25.25 -35.48 -11.75
C LEU A 201 26.67 -35.98 -11.48
N ASP A 202 27.40 -35.31 -10.59
CA ASP A 202 28.76 -35.69 -10.22
C ASP A 202 28.74 -37.02 -9.42
N GLY A 203 27.69 -37.27 -8.61
CA GLY A 203 27.45 -38.53 -7.90
C GLY A 203 27.24 -39.72 -8.84
N VAL A 204 26.28 -39.61 -9.78
CA VAL A 204 26.04 -40.65 -10.79
C VAL A 204 27.32 -40.98 -11.57
N ALA A 205 28.12 -39.97 -11.91
CA ALA A 205 29.38 -40.18 -12.63
C ALA A 205 30.45 -40.90 -11.78
N ALA A 206 30.50 -40.63 -10.47
CA ALA A 206 31.41 -41.29 -9.54
C ALA A 206 31.04 -42.77 -9.38
N ASP A 207 29.77 -43.08 -9.12
CA ASP A 207 29.31 -44.46 -8.94
C ASP A 207 29.47 -45.27 -10.22
N LEU A 208 29.19 -44.69 -11.40
CA LEU A 208 29.41 -45.36 -12.67
C LEU A 208 30.90 -45.68 -12.92
N THR A 209 31.80 -44.81 -12.44
CA THR A 209 33.24 -45.05 -12.52
C THR A 209 33.68 -46.15 -11.55
N ALA A 210 33.13 -46.17 -10.34
CA ALA A 210 33.35 -47.22 -9.36
C ALA A 210 32.88 -48.57 -9.92
N GLN A 211 31.67 -48.62 -10.45
CA GLN A 211 31.07 -49.81 -11.03
C GLN A 211 31.92 -50.39 -12.17
N GLN A 212 32.47 -49.53 -13.02
CA GLN A 212 33.38 -49.94 -14.10
C GLN A 212 34.70 -50.53 -13.59
N ASN A 213 35.23 -50.00 -12.48
CA ASN A 213 36.44 -50.52 -11.84
C ASN A 213 36.16 -51.87 -11.19
N ASP A 214 35.02 -52.03 -10.54
CA ASP A 214 34.62 -53.28 -9.89
C ASP A 214 34.38 -54.41 -10.91
N VAL A 215 33.78 -54.11 -12.07
CA VAL A 215 33.75 -55.05 -13.21
C VAL A 215 35.15 -55.47 -13.66
N THR A 216 36.10 -54.52 -13.69
CA THR A 216 37.49 -54.80 -14.08
C THR A 216 38.19 -55.70 -13.06
N THR A 217 37.96 -55.47 -11.77
CA THR A 217 38.46 -56.33 -10.68
C THR A 217 37.85 -57.73 -10.77
N THR A 218 36.53 -57.80 -10.94
CA THR A 218 35.78 -59.06 -11.15
C THR A 218 36.40 -59.86 -12.30
N GLN A 219 36.69 -59.20 -13.43
CA GLN A 219 37.35 -59.84 -14.59
C GLN A 219 38.77 -60.32 -14.28
N HIS A 220 39.56 -59.50 -13.59
CA HIS A 220 40.94 -59.85 -13.24
C HIS A 220 41.00 -61.07 -12.33
N ASP A 221 40.10 -61.14 -11.34
CA ASP A 221 40.07 -62.22 -10.36
C ASP A 221 39.51 -63.50 -10.98
N ALA A 222 38.54 -63.39 -11.91
CA ALA A 222 38.11 -64.51 -12.74
C ALA A 222 39.26 -65.07 -13.61
N ASP A 223 40.08 -64.21 -14.22
CA ASP A 223 41.26 -64.65 -14.97
C ASP A 223 42.29 -65.36 -14.08
N ALA A 224 42.38 -64.99 -12.80
CA ALA A 224 43.21 -65.68 -11.81
C ALA A 224 42.65 -67.07 -11.52
N VAL A 225 41.35 -67.20 -11.22
CA VAL A 225 40.65 -68.48 -11.04
C VAL A 225 40.94 -69.43 -12.21
N MET A 226 40.80 -68.95 -13.45
CA MET A 226 41.03 -69.74 -14.65
C MET A 226 42.47 -70.27 -14.79
N LYS A 227 43.47 -69.55 -14.28
CA LYS A 227 44.88 -69.98 -14.30
C LYS A 227 45.20 -71.06 -13.26
N GLU A 228 44.43 -71.13 -12.17
CA GLU A 228 44.65 -72.13 -11.12
C GLU A 228 44.13 -73.52 -11.51
N ILE A 229 43.21 -73.59 -12.48
CA ILE A 229 42.61 -74.83 -12.94
C ILE A 229 43.69 -75.81 -13.43
N GLY A 230 43.69 -77.02 -12.85
CA GLY A 230 44.63 -78.08 -13.22
C GLY A 230 46.04 -77.94 -12.64
N THR A 231 46.26 -76.97 -11.74
CA THR A 231 47.52 -76.80 -10.99
C THR A 231 47.42 -77.44 -9.59
N GLU A 232 48.56 -77.64 -8.90
CA GLU A 232 48.57 -78.09 -7.50
C GLU A 232 47.86 -77.10 -6.56
N ALA A 233 47.84 -75.81 -6.87
CA ALA A 233 47.09 -74.81 -6.11
C ALA A 233 45.58 -75.07 -6.20
N GLY A 234 45.04 -75.23 -7.42
CA GLY A 234 43.63 -75.57 -7.63
C GLY A 234 43.22 -76.91 -7.02
N ALA A 235 44.13 -77.87 -6.89
CA ALA A 235 43.88 -79.14 -6.22
C ALA A 235 43.67 -79.03 -4.69
N ASN A 236 44.05 -77.90 -4.06
CA ASN A 236 43.93 -77.65 -2.62
C ASN A 236 42.66 -76.86 -2.24
N GLY A 237 41.72 -76.66 -3.17
CA GLY A 237 40.44 -75.99 -2.89
C GLY A 237 40.47 -74.47 -2.90
N THR A 238 41.56 -73.84 -3.33
CA THR A 238 41.67 -72.37 -3.49
C THR A 238 40.73 -71.85 -4.57
N THR A 239 40.55 -72.59 -5.66
CA THR A 239 39.72 -72.20 -6.81
C THR A 239 38.28 -71.83 -6.43
N CYS A 240 37.65 -72.55 -5.49
CA CYS A 240 36.29 -72.18 -5.03
C CYS A 240 36.28 -70.99 -4.07
N SER A 241 37.33 -70.78 -3.29
CA SER A 241 37.47 -69.58 -2.47
C SER A 241 37.64 -68.35 -3.36
N ASP A 242 38.45 -68.46 -4.42
CA ASP A 242 38.73 -67.37 -5.34
C ASP A 242 37.51 -67.07 -6.22
N ALA A 243 36.79 -68.10 -6.69
CA ALA A 243 35.51 -67.91 -7.38
C ALA A 243 34.45 -67.23 -6.47
N ALA A 244 34.45 -67.52 -5.17
CA ALA A 244 33.61 -66.80 -4.21
C ALA A 244 34.06 -65.33 -4.03
N GLY A 245 35.37 -65.04 -4.17
CA GLY A 245 35.91 -63.69 -4.26
C GLY A 245 35.35 -62.93 -5.45
N VAL A 246 35.39 -63.54 -6.65
CA VAL A 246 34.80 -62.96 -7.87
C VAL A 246 33.31 -62.66 -7.69
N ALA A 247 32.55 -63.57 -7.07
CA ALA A 247 31.14 -63.33 -6.78
C ALA A 247 30.91 -62.18 -5.76
N SER A 248 31.84 -62.01 -4.82
CA SER A 248 31.82 -60.86 -3.90
C SER A 248 32.09 -59.55 -4.64
N ASP A 249 33.01 -59.52 -5.60
CA ASP A 249 33.28 -58.33 -6.41
C ASP A 249 32.10 -57.99 -7.32
N ALA A 250 31.44 -58.98 -7.91
CA ALA A 250 30.18 -58.78 -8.63
C ALA A 250 29.08 -58.21 -7.73
N SER A 251 29.05 -58.58 -6.44
CA SER A 251 28.14 -57.95 -5.46
C SER A 251 28.52 -56.49 -5.14
N GLY A 252 29.80 -56.12 -5.29
CA GLY A 252 30.27 -54.73 -5.22
C GLY A 252 29.69 -53.89 -6.37
N VAL A 253 29.70 -54.44 -7.59
CA VAL A 253 29.08 -53.83 -8.78
C VAL A 253 27.57 -53.55 -8.56
N ASP A 254 26.85 -54.45 -7.88
CA ASP A 254 25.44 -54.25 -7.54
C ASP A 254 25.22 -53.14 -6.48
N ALA A 255 26.19 -52.95 -5.57
CA ALA A 255 26.13 -51.88 -4.59
C ALA A 255 26.26 -50.50 -5.26
N ASP A 256 27.14 -50.38 -6.25
CA ASP A 256 27.27 -49.16 -7.07
C ASP A 256 26.04 -48.92 -7.94
N GLU A 257 25.42 -49.98 -8.51
CA GLU A 257 24.14 -49.85 -9.21
C GLU A 257 23.04 -49.28 -8.30
N ALA A 258 22.97 -49.74 -7.06
CA ALA A 258 22.04 -49.21 -6.06
C ALA A 258 22.34 -47.73 -5.73
N GLY A 259 23.63 -47.34 -5.67
CA GLY A 259 24.08 -45.96 -5.54
C GLY A 259 23.57 -45.08 -6.68
N ILE A 260 23.83 -45.49 -7.93
CA ILE A 260 23.35 -44.82 -9.14
C ILE A 260 21.84 -44.63 -9.13
N SER A 261 21.08 -45.65 -8.71
CA SER A 261 19.62 -45.57 -8.60
C SER A 261 19.15 -44.52 -7.58
N GLY A 262 19.86 -44.42 -6.45
CA GLY A 262 19.65 -43.39 -5.43
C GLY A 262 19.90 -41.99 -5.97
N ASP A 263 21.04 -41.78 -6.60
CA ASP A 263 21.43 -40.49 -7.18
C ASP A 263 20.51 -40.08 -8.32
N ILE A 264 20.06 -41.01 -9.16
CA ILE A 264 19.06 -40.75 -10.22
C ILE A 264 17.72 -40.28 -9.62
N THR A 265 17.33 -40.83 -8.49
CA THR A 265 16.10 -40.42 -7.80
C THR A 265 16.22 -38.99 -7.27
N SER A 266 17.35 -38.66 -6.63
CA SER A 266 17.65 -37.29 -6.19
C SER A 266 17.70 -36.32 -7.38
N LEU A 267 18.44 -36.70 -8.43
CA LEU A 267 18.62 -35.93 -9.65
C LEU A 267 17.28 -35.59 -10.30
N SER A 268 16.36 -36.55 -10.36
CA SER A 268 15.03 -36.32 -10.92
C SER A 268 14.23 -35.30 -10.09
N SER A 269 14.31 -35.37 -8.76
CA SER A 269 13.65 -34.43 -7.86
C SER A 269 14.21 -33.01 -8.00
N ASP A 270 15.52 -32.88 -7.99
CA ASP A 270 16.19 -31.58 -8.09
C ASP A 270 16.04 -30.96 -9.49
N LEU A 271 16.00 -31.80 -10.53
CA LEU A 271 15.71 -31.35 -11.89
C LEU A 271 14.30 -30.76 -12.01
N ASP A 272 13.29 -31.37 -11.38
CA ASP A 272 11.91 -30.86 -11.40
C ASP A 272 11.76 -29.60 -10.54
N SER A 273 12.50 -29.52 -9.43
CA SER A 273 12.63 -28.29 -8.63
C SER A 273 13.24 -27.16 -9.47
N LEU A 274 14.35 -27.41 -10.17
CA LEU A 274 15.01 -26.43 -11.03
C LEU A 274 14.10 -25.92 -12.15
N LYS A 275 13.31 -26.78 -12.79
CA LYS A 275 12.30 -26.37 -13.81
C LYS A 275 11.24 -25.45 -13.21
N THR A 276 10.80 -25.73 -11.98
CA THR A 276 9.86 -24.87 -11.25
C THR A 276 10.49 -23.51 -10.98
N LYS A 277 11.74 -23.47 -10.50
CA LYS A 277 12.48 -22.21 -10.23
C LYS A 277 12.74 -21.39 -11.50
N LEU A 278 12.96 -22.03 -12.63
CA LEU A 278 13.04 -21.33 -13.92
C LEU A 278 11.70 -20.66 -14.30
N THR A 279 10.57 -21.28 -13.97
CA THR A 279 9.23 -20.69 -14.17
C THR A 279 9.04 -19.50 -13.23
N ASP A 280 9.37 -19.64 -11.94
CA ASP A 280 9.30 -18.57 -10.95
C ASP A 280 10.15 -17.35 -11.37
N LEU A 281 11.33 -17.59 -11.97
CA LEU A 281 12.20 -16.54 -12.49
C LEU A 281 11.55 -15.76 -13.65
N VAL A 282 10.88 -16.46 -14.57
CA VAL A 282 10.16 -15.81 -15.68
C VAL A 282 9.01 -14.96 -15.14
N ASP A 283 8.22 -15.50 -14.21
CA ASP A 283 7.09 -14.78 -13.61
C ASP A 283 7.56 -13.56 -12.81
N ALA A 284 8.62 -13.69 -12.01
CA ALA A 284 9.19 -12.58 -11.25
C ALA A 284 9.73 -11.47 -12.16
N LYS A 285 10.34 -11.84 -13.29
CA LYS A 285 10.81 -10.88 -14.29
C LYS A 285 9.66 -10.10 -14.93
N GLU A 286 8.57 -10.78 -15.29
CA GLU A 286 7.39 -10.13 -15.86
C GLU A 286 6.69 -9.24 -14.83
N ALA A 287 6.56 -9.70 -13.59
CA ALA A 287 5.99 -8.91 -12.49
C ALA A 287 6.77 -7.61 -12.27
N LEU A 288 8.11 -7.66 -12.29
CA LEU A 288 8.94 -6.46 -12.20
C LEU A 288 8.73 -5.53 -13.38
N ALA A 289 8.67 -6.05 -14.61
CA ALA A 289 8.43 -5.25 -15.80
C ALA A 289 7.08 -4.52 -15.75
N GLN A 290 6.03 -5.20 -15.26
CA GLN A 290 4.71 -4.59 -15.09
C GLN A 290 4.69 -3.54 -13.97
N ALA A 291 5.33 -3.81 -12.83
CA ALA A 291 5.44 -2.84 -11.74
C ALA A 291 6.19 -1.57 -12.18
N GLN A 292 7.32 -1.71 -12.88
CA GLN A 292 8.09 -0.59 -13.42
C GLN A 292 7.35 0.19 -14.50
N LYS A 293 6.44 -0.45 -15.25
CA LYS A 293 5.57 0.23 -16.20
C LYS A 293 4.50 1.07 -15.49
N ALA A 294 4.01 0.59 -14.34
CA ALA A 294 3.05 1.31 -13.50
C ALA A 294 3.71 2.52 -12.80
N ASP A 295 4.98 2.42 -12.43
CA ASP A 295 5.79 3.54 -11.94
C ASP A 295 7.18 3.61 -12.59
N PRO A 296 7.31 4.33 -13.72
CA PRO A 296 8.57 4.47 -14.43
C PRO A 296 9.62 5.31 -13.69
N SER A 297 9.22 6.08 -12.67
CA SER A 297 10.08 7.02 -11.97
C SER A 297 10.78 6.40 -10.76
N TYR A 298 10.11 5.45 -10.11
CA TYR A 298 10.66 4.76 -8.95
C TYR A 298 11.87 3.89 -9.29
N ARG A 299 12.84 3.86 -8.39
CA ARG A 299 14.04 3.02 -8.47
C ARG A 299 14.14 2.25 -7.16
N PRO A 300 14.15 0.91 -7.21
CA PRO A 300 14.37 0.08 -6.02
C PRO A 300 15.64 0.47 -5.28
N SER A 301 15.57 0.36 -3.95
CA SER A 301 16.68 0.62 -3.05
C SER A 301 17.75 -0.47 -3.12
N SER A 302 17.34 -1.71 -3.35
CA SER A 302 18.22 -2.86 -3.56
C SER A 302 18.65 -2.97 -5.02
N PRO A 303 19.89 -3.40 -5.31
CA PRO A 303 20.33 -3.73 -6.66
C PRO A 303 19.42 -4.81 -7.27
N ILE A 304 18.90 -4.53 -8.46
CA ILE A 304 18.15 -5.50 -9.25
C ILE A 304 19.16 -6.32 -10.05
N PRO A 305 19.02 -7.67 -10.12
CA PRO A 305 19.83 -8.48 -11.02
C PRO A 305 19.81 -7.92 -12.44
N GLY A 306 20.99 -7.68 -13.00
CA GLY A 306 21.14 -7.18 -14.35
C GLY A 306 20.75 -8.25 -15.38
N GLY A 307 20.49 -7.82 -16.62
CA GLY A 307 20.17 -8.74 -17.72
C GLY A 307 21.23 -9.81 -17.96
N ASN A 308 22.51 -9.48 -17.70
CA ASN A 308 23.62 -10.43 -17.81
C ASN A 308 23.57 -11.51 -16.73
N GLU A 309 23.23 -11.15 -15.48
CA GLU A 309 23.14 -12.10 -14.36
C GLU A 309 21.98 -13.08 -14.58
N ILE A 310 20.82 -12.57 -14.98
CA ILE A 310 19.64 -13.39 -15.32
C ILE A 310 19.96 -14.33 -16.48
N SER A 311 20.64 -13.83 -17.53
CA SER A 311 20.99 -14.63 -18.71
C SER A 311 22.02 -15.71 -18.37
N ALA A 312 23.00 -15.38 -17.53
CA ALA A 312 24.00 -16.34 -17.06
C ALA A 312 23.35 -17.46 -16.22
N ALA A 313 22.48 -17.10 -15.27
CA ALA A 313 21.74 -18.08 -14.45
C ALA A 313 20.86 -19.00 -15.32
N THR A 314 20.12 -18.42 -16.26
CA THR A 314 19.25 -19.20 -17.17
C THR A 314 20.06 -20.13 -18.06
N THR A 315 21.19 -19.66 -18.61
CA THR A 315 22.06 -20.47 -19.49
C THR A 315 22.70 -21.63 -18.72
N ALA A 316 23.20 -21.36 -17.51
CA ALA A 316 23.77 -22.39 -16.65
C ALA A 316 22.74 -23.45 -16.29
N ALA A 317 21.54 -23.04 -15.89
CA ALA A 317 20.43 -23.94 -15.59
C ALA A 317 20.05 -24.79 -16.80
N GLN A 318 19.92 -24.21 -18.00
CA GLN A 318 19.56 -24.95 -19.20
C GLN A 318 20.61 -26.02 -19.55
N HIS A 319 21.89 -25.68 -19.47
CA HIS A 319 22.97 -26.64 -19.72
C HIS A 319 22.91 -27.82 -18.74
N VAL A 320 22.63 -27.56 -17.46
CA VAL A 320 22.49 -28.60 -16.44
C VAL A 320 21.23 -29.43 -16.65
N VAL A 321 20.11 -28.83 -17.06
CA VAL A 321 18.88 -29.55 -17.44
C VAL A 321 19.14 -30.52 -18.60
N ASP A 322 19.87 -30.09 -19.63
CA ASP A 322 20.19 -30.91 -20.79
C ASP A 322 21.08 -32.11 -20.39
N ASN A 323 22.11 -31.86 -19.58
CA ASN A 323 22.99 -32.91 -19.06
C ASN A 323 22.26 -33.90 -18.15
N ALA A 324 21.47 -33.41 -17.19
CA ALA A 324 20.65 -34.24 -16.31
C ALA A 324 19.68 -35.12 -17.12
N SER A 325 19.04 -34.53 -18.12
CA SER A 325 18.13 -35.27 -19.01
C SER A 325 18.83 -36.35 -19.84
N ALA A 326 20.10 -36.16 -20.18
CA ALA A 326 20.90 -37.17 -20.87
C ALA A 326 21.27 -38.31 -19.90
N VAL A 327 21.79 -37.98 -18.71
CA VAL A 327 22.20 -38.94 -17.69
C VAL A 327 21.02 -39.80 -17.20
N LEU A 328 19.87 -39.18 -16.92
CA LEU A 328 18.64 -39.90 -16.55
C LEU A 328 18.20 -40.94 -17.59
N LYS A 329 18.57 -40.75 -18.87
CA LYS A 329 18.26 -41.70 -19.95
C LYS A 329 19.31 -42.79 -20.11
N SER A 330 20.60 -42.47 -19.96
CA SER A 330 21.70 -43.39 -20.29
C SER A 330 22.23 -44.18 -19.09
N ALA A 331 22.34 -43.55 -17.91
CA ALA A 331 23.00 -44.15 -16.76
C ALA A 331 22.35 -45.46 -16.27
N PRO A 332 21.00 -45.59 -16.18
CA PRO A 332 20.38 -46.85 -15.79
C PRO A 332 20.76 -48.02 -16.70
N ALA A 333 20.74 -47.79 -18.01
CA ALA A 333 21.05 -48.84 -18.99
C ALA A 333 22.54 -49.22 -18.96
N GLN A 334 23.42 -48.24 -18.76
CA GLN A 334 24.84 -48.49 -18.64
C GLN A 334 25.17 -49.25 -17.35
N SER A 335 24.55 -48.88 -16.24
CA SER A 335 24.73 -49.55 -14.95
C SER A 335 24.25 -51.00 -14.97
N ALA A 336 23.05 -51.24 -15.51
CA ALA A 336 22.51 -52.60 -15.64
C ALA A 336 23.37 -53.50 -16.54
N GLU A 337 23.99 -52.93 -17.57
CA GLU A 337 24.91 -53.65 -18.46
C GLU A 337 26.20 -54.05 -17.72
N LEU A 338 26.75 -53.17 -16.89
CA LEU A 338 27.93 -53.45 -16.07
C LEU A 338 27.63 -54.52 -15.01
N SER A 339 26.51 -54.43 -14.30
CA SER A 339 26.06 -55.48 -13.36
C SER A 339 25.93 -56.82 -14.07
N ARG A 340 25.23 -56.87 -15.22
CA ARG A 340 25.10 -58.11 -15.99
C ARG A 340 26.46 -58.70 -16.41
N GLN A 341 27.40 -57.85 -16.85
CA GLN A 341 28.75 -58.30 -17.20
C GLN A 341 29.49 -58.91 -15.99
N ALA A 342 29.42 -58.27 -14.82
CA ALA A 342 30.05 -58.79 -13.60
C ALA A 342 29.48 -60.15 -13.19
N HIS A 343 28.16 -60.31 -13.24
CA HIS A 343 27.50 -61.58 -12.92
C HIS A 343 27.82 -62.67 -13.94
N ASP A 344 27.84 -62.35 -15.24
CA ASP A 344 28.25 -63.31 -16.28
C ASP A 344 29.70 -63.81 -16.04
N ILE A 345 30.61 -62.92 -15.65
CA ILE A 345 32.01 -63.25 -15.30
C ILE A 345 32.08 -64.14 -14.05
N ALA A 346 31.34 -63.78 -13.00
CA ALA A 346 31.31 -64.54 -11.75
C ALA A 346 30.74 -65.95 -11.94
N ASP A 347 29.67 -66.09 -12.72
CA ASP A 347 29.07 -67.38 -13.06
C ASP A 347 30.03 -68.27 -13.84
N ASP A 348 30.81 -67.71 -14.76
CA ASP A 348 31.78 -68.47 -15.53
C ASP A 348 32.98 -68.89 -14.69
N ALA A 349 33.46 -68.05 -13.76
CA ALA A 349 34.49 -68.40 -12.80
C ALA A 349 34.06 -69.55 -11.87
N ALA A 350 32.82 -69.51 -11.36
CA ALA A 350 32.24 -70.57 -10.53
C ALA A 350 32.17 -71.92 -11.30
N LYS A 351 31.57 -71.92 -12.50
CA LYS A 351 31.49 -73.10 -13.36
C LYS A 351 32.86 -73.71 -13.65
N ALA A 352 33.86 -72.87 -13.92
CA ALA A 352 35.21 -73.32 -14.23
C ALA A 352 35.92 -73.95 -13.02
N GLY A 353 35.66 -73.43 -11.82
CA GLY A 353 36.11 -74.01 -10.56
C GLY A 353 35.38 -75.29 -10.14
N ASN A 354 34.28 -75.65 -10.82
CA ASN A 354 33.32 -76.67 -10.39
C ASN A 354 32.79 -76.41 -8.98
N CYS A 355 32.52 -75.12 -8.75
CA CYS A 355 31.82 -74.54 -7.63
C CYS A 355 30.44 -74.09 -8.17
#